data_AF-A0A2G9Y9G6-F1
#
_entry.id   AF-A0A2G9Y9G6-F1
#
_cell.length_a   1.000
_cell.length_b   1.000
_cell.length_c   1.000
_cell.angle_alpha   90.00
_cell.angle_beta   90.00
_cell.angle_gamma   90.00
#
_symmetry.space_group_name_H-M   'P 1'
#
loop_
_entity.id
_entity.type
_entity.pdbx_description
1 polymer ?
#
loop_
_entity_poly.entity_id
_entity_poly.type
_entity_poly.pdbx_seq_one_letter_code
_entity_poly.pdbx_strand_id
1 'polypeptide(L)'
;RALGLSAFTETADIATARITFDNGVVANLTASRISDKSMRKVRVFEADRYWSLDCEHQELISYHKNPAGSWRKKERPTIEDLIVRETIPIEKAEPLSLEIDSFLKAVKSGEEPEVSGEDGVA
;
A
#
# COMPACT_ATOMS: atom_id res chain seq x y z
N ARG A 1 8.38 -8.86 -14.65
CA ARG A 1 8.36 -10.35 -14.59
C ARG A 1 7.11 -10.78 -13.83
N ALA A 2 6.37 -11.77 -14.33
CA ALA A 2 5.22 -12.33 -13.62
C ALA A 2 5.29 -13.87 -13.58
N LEU A 3 4.67 -14.46 -12.57
CA LEU A 3 4.50 -15.90 -12.38
C LEU A 3 3.10 -16.16 -11.83
N GLY A 4 2.35 -17.07 -12.46
CA GLY A 4 1.10 -17.60 -11.95
C GLY A 4 1.26 -19.07 -11.56
N LEU A 5 0.63 -19.48 -10.47
CA LEU A 5 0.50 -20.87 -10.04
C LEU A 5 -0.98 -21.24 -10.01
N SER A 6 -1.30 -22.36 -10.66
CA SER A 6 -2.62 -22.97 -10.61
C SER A 6 -2.59 -24.15 -9.64
N ALA A 7 -3.43 -24.11 -8.61
CA ALA A 7 -3.46 -25.10 -7.53
C ALA A 7 -4.75 -25.92 -7.52
N PHE A 8 -5.88 -25.30 -7.87
CA PHE A 8 -7.22 -25.91 -7.83
C PHE A 8 -8.02 -25.74 -9.13
N THR A 9 -7.64 -24.80 -10.01
CA THR A 9 -8.34 -24.58 -11.28
C THR A 9 -7.42 -24.75 -12.48
N GLU A 10 -7.86 -24.33 -13.66
CA GLU A 10 -7.00 -24.25 -14.86
C GLU A 10 -6.33 -22.88 -14.99
N THR A 11 -6.78 -21.89 -14.21
CA THR A 11 -6.24 -20.53 -14.19
C THR A 11 -5.40 -20.29 -12.94
N ALA A 12 -4.63 -19.21 -12.93
CA ALA A 12 -3.78 -18.88 -11.79
C ALA A 12 -4.63 -18.61 -10.53
N ASP A 13 -4.42 -19.42 -9.49
CA ASP A 13 -5.01 -19.22 -8.17
C ASP A 13 -4.17 -18.26 -7.32
N ILE A 14 -2.86 -18.22 -7.59
CA ILE A 14 -1.89 -17.30 -7.00
C ILE A 14 -1.05 -16.70 -8.12
N ALA A 15 -0.85 -15.39 -8.10
CA ALA A 15 0.04 -14.70 -9.01
C ALA A 15 0.99 -13.78 -8.25
N THR A 16 2.24 -13.75 -8.71
CA THR A 16 3.26 -12.80 -8.24
C THR A 16 3.83 -12.05 -9.42
N ALA A 17 3.99 -10.74 -9.28
CA ALA A 17 4.57 -9.90 -10.31
C ALA A 17 5.60 -8.94 -9.70
N ARG A 18 6.72 -8.79 -10.39
CA ARG A 18 7.72 -7.76 -10.11
C ARG A 18 7.76 -6.80 -11.28
N ILE A 19 7.42 -5.56 -11.01
CA ILE A 19 7.41 -4.45 -11.95
C ILE A 19 8.59 -3.54 -11.58
N THR A 20 9.42 -3.21 -12.57
CA THR A 20 10.48 -2.22 -12.43
C THR A 20 10.11 -1.07 -13.34
N PHE A 21 9.88 0.09 -12.74
CA PHE A 21 9.54 1.31 -13.44
C PHE A 21 10.81 1.98 -13.99
N ASP A 22 10.66 2.85 -14.98
CA ASP A 22 11.78 3.54 -15.63
C ASP A 22 12.57 4.43 -14.66
N ASN A 23 11.91 4.92 -13.61
CA ASN A 23 12.54 5.69 -12.53
C ASN A 23 13.29 4.81 -11.49
N GLY A 24 13.36 3.49 -11.71
CA GLY A 24 14.04 2.54 -10.84
C GLY A 24 13.22 2.06 -9.64
N VAL A 25 12.00 2.58 -9.44
CA VAL A 25 11.08 2.05 -8.42
C VAL A 25 10.72 0.60 -8.74
N VAL A 26 10.61 -0.23 -7.72
CA VAL A 26 10.26 -1.65 -7.88
C VAL A 26 9.00 -1.97 -7.07
N ALA A 27 7.95 -2.40 -7.76
CA ALA A 27 6.75 -2.94 -7.13
C ALA A 27 6.79 -4.47 -7.16
N ASN A 28 6.54 -5.08 -6.00
CA ASN A 28 6.31 -6.52 -5.87
C ASN A 28 4.84 -6.73 -5.49
N LEU A 29 4.09 -7.37 -6.37
CA LEU A 29 2.66 -7.60 -6.24
C LEU A 29 2.42 -9.09 -6.03
N THR A 30 1.52 -9.43 -5.12
CA THR A 30 1.05 -10.80 -4.90
C THR A 30 -0.46 -10.77 -4.75
N ALA A 31 -1.14 -11.56 -5.56
CA ALA A 31 -2.58 -11.77 -5.49
C ALA A 31 -2.85 -13.27 -5.34
N SER A 32 -3.74 -13.63 -4.42
CA SER A 32 -4.09 -15.02 -4.15
C SER A 32 -5.54 -15.08 -3.75
N ARG A 33 -6.32 -15.92 -4.45
CA ARG A 33 -7.72 -16.19 -4.11
C ARG A 33 -7.91 -17.39 -3.17
N ILE A 34 -6.81 -18.09 -2.86
CA ILE A 34 -6.78 -19.29 -2.02
C ILE A 34 -6.03 -19.05 -0.70
N SER A 35 -5.91 -17.79 -0.29
CA SER A 35 -5.34 -17.40 1.01
C SER A 35 -6.27 -17.82 2.14
N ASP A 36 -5.69 -18.22 3.28
CA ASP A 36 -6.43 -18.60 4.48
C ASP A 36 -7.16 -17.42 5.13
N LYS A 37 -6.58 -16.22 5.03
CA LYS A 37 -7.09 -14.96 5.59
C LYS A 37 -7.21 -13.90 4.51
N SER A 38 -8.24 -13.07 4.64
CA SER A 38 -8.32 -11.81 3.89
C SER A 38 -7.16 -10.91 4.30
N MET A 39 -6.48 -10.34 3.31
CA MET A 39 -5.41 -9.38 3.52
C MET A 39 -5.33 -8.42 2.33
N ARG A 40 -5.50 -7.13 2.61
CA ARG A 40 -5.30 -6.05 1.65
C ARG A 40 -4.30 -5.06 2.22
N LYS A 41 -3.01 -5.27 1.93
CA LYS A 41 -1.92 -4.46 2.49
C LYS A 41 -1.05 -3.86 1.41
N VAL A 42 -0.73 -2.58 1.56
CA VAL A 42 0.26 -1.87 0.75
C VAL A 42 1.42 -1.47 1.64
N ARG A 43 2.63 -1.67 1.16
CA ARG A 43 3.88 -1.36 1.87
C ARG A 43 4.77 -0.53 0.98
N VAL A 44 5.18 0.63 1.46
CA VAL A 44 6.07 1.55 0.74
C VAL A 44 7.36 1.71 1.54
N PHE A 45 8.49 1.52 0.88
CA PHE A 45 9.81 1.66 1.47
C PHE A 45 10.51 2.85 0.83
N GLU A 46 10.85 3.83 1.65
CA GLU A 46 11.64 5.00 1.30
C GLU A 46 13.02 4.91 1.95
N ALA A 47 13.90 5.88 1.67
CA ALA A 47 15.27 5.87 2.17
C ALA A 47 15.36 5.89 3.71
N ASP A 48 14.43 6.57 4.38
CA ASP A 48 14.40 6.77 5.83
C ASP A 48 13.07 6.37 6.49
N ARG A 49 12.13 5.84 5.71
CA ARG A 49 10.76 5.58 6.16
C ARG A 49 10.16 4.32 5.55
N TYR A 50 9.29 3.68 6.31
CA TYR A 50 8.48 2.54 5.90
C TYR A 50 7.01 2.81 6.23
N TRP A 51 6.15 2.72 5.23
CA TRP A 51 4.70 2.87 5.37
C TRP A 51 4.02 1.51 5.26
N SER A 52 3.10 1.25 6.18
CA SER A 52 2.24 0.06 6.18
C SER A 52 0.78 0.50 6.19
N LEU A 53 0.09 0.30 5.08
CA LEU A 53 -1.35 0.51 4.95
C LEU A 53 -2.08 -0.82 5.03
N ASP A 54 -3.04 -0.93 5.94
CA ASP A 54 -4.05 -1.98 5.98
C ASP A 54 -5.36 -1.41 5.43
N CYS A 55 -5.70 -1.76 4.18
CA CYS A 55 -6.86 -1.21 3.50
C CYS A 55 -8.18 -1.77 4.04
N GLU A 56 -8.13 -2.94 4.67
CA GLU A 56 -9.32 -3.58 5.25
C GLU A 56 -9.73 -2.89 6.56
N HIS A 57 -8.75 -2.56 7.41
CA HIS A 57 -8.99 -1.86 8.67
C HIS A 57 -8.93 -0.33 8.56
N GLN A 58 -8.51 0.19 7.40
CA GLN A 58 -8.23 1.60 7.13
C GLN A 58 -7.23 2.17 8.14
N GLU A 59 -6.08 1.49 8.28
CA GLU A 59 -5.01 1.86 9.21
C GLU A 59 -3.70 2.12 8.46
N LEU A 60 -3.10 3.30 8.68
CA LEU A 60 -1.81 3.67 8.13
C LEU A 60 -0.81 3.88 9.27
N ILE A 61 0.31 3.18 9.17
CA ILE A 61 1.39 3.28 10.15
C ILE A 61 2.67 3.67 9.40
N SER A 62 3.34 4.69 9.92
CA SER A 62 4.68 5.12 9.52
C SER A 62 5.71 4.58 10.51
N TYR A 63 6.82 4.09 9.99
CA TYR A 63 7.99 3.68 10.74
C TYR A 63 9.20 4.44 10.22
N HIS A 64 9.93 5.12 11.09
CA HIS A 64 11.16 5.83 10.71
C HIS A 64 12.19 5.80 11.84
N LYS A 65 13.45 6.09 11.52
CA LYS A 65 14.53 6.10 12.52
C LYS A 65 14.28 7.17 13.58
N ASN A 66 14.51 6.85 14.84
CA ASN A 66 14.43 7.82 15.93
C ASN A 66 15.56 8.86 15.81
N PRO A 67 15.26 10.15 15.53
CA PRO A 67 16.27 11.17 15.32
C PRO A 67 16.95 11.59 16.62
N ALA A 68 16.33 11.36 17.79
CA ALA A 68 16.81 11.83 19.08
C ALA A 68 18.12 11.15 19.53
N GLY A 69 18.54 10.06 18.88
CA GLY A 69 19.81 9.38 19.17
C GLY A 69 19.93 8.86 20.60
N SER A 70 18.82 8.82 21.37
CA SER A 70 18.78 8.42 22.78
C SER A 70 19.25 6.97 22.96
N TRP A 71 19.03 6.12 21.96
CA TRP A 71 19.56 4.76 21.87
C TRP A 71 21.09 4.69 21.95
N ARG A 72 21.84 5.73 21.54
CA ARG A 72 23.30 5.76 21.61
C ARG A 72 23.85 5.76 23.03
N LYS A 73 23.02 6.14 24.02
CA LYS A 73 23.39 6.16 25.44
C LYS A 73 23.04 4.86 26.16
N LYS A 74 22.38 3.90 25.49
CA LYS A 74 22.02 2.60 26.06
C LYS A 74 23.05 1.55 25.64
N GLU A 75 23.51 0.74 26.59
CA GLU A 75 24.41 -0.39 26.31
C GLU A 75 23.75 -1.45 25.41
N ARG A 76 22.42 -1.60 25.51
CA ARG A 76 21.60 -2.51 24.68
C ARG A 76 20.30 -1.82 24.27
N PRO A 77 20.28 -1.07 23.16
CA PRO A 77 19.07 -0.42 22.67
C PRO A 77 18.06 -1.45 22.13
N THR A 78 16.77 -1.22 22.33
CA THR A 78 15.69 -2.03 21.76
C THR A 78 15.25 -1.49 20.39
N ILE A 79 14.35 -2.21 19.71
CA ILE A 79 13.79 -1.76 18.42
C ILE A 79 12.99 -0.47 18.61
N GLU A 80 12.25 -0.35 19.71
CA GLU A 80 11.46 0.83 20.05
C GLU A 80 12.33 2.06 20.32
N ASP A 81 13.58 1.86 20.74
CA ASP A 81 14.55 2.95 20.89
C ASP A 81 15.06 3.47 19.54
N LEU A 82 15.10 2.60 18.53
CA LEU A 82 15.68 2.86 17.21
C LEU A 82 14.65 3.34 16.19
N ILE A 83 13.40 2.90 16.32
CA ILE A 83 12.32 3.12 15.36
C ILE A 83 11.15 3.81 16.04
N VAL A 84 10.73 4.94 15.49
CA VAL A 84 9.48 5.59 15.86
C VAL A 84 8.36 4.95 15.04
N ARG A 85 7.33 4.46 15.72
CA ARG A 85 6.08 4.00 15.12
C ARG A 85 5.02 5.07 15.32
N GLU A 86 4.48 5.57 14.22
CA GLU A 86 3.45 6.61 14.21
C GLU A 86 2.20 6.09 13.51
N THR A 87 1.06 6.11 14.20
CA THR A 87 -0.24 5.87 13.57
C THR A 87 -0.70 7.16 12.91
N ILE A 88 -0.92 7.12 11.61
CA ILE A 88 -1.40 8.26 10.84
C ILE A 88 -2.93 8.22 10.86
N PRO A 89 -3.61 9.31 11.29
CA PRO A 89 -5.06 9.35 11.27
C PRO A 89 -5.58 9.28 9.84
N ILE A 90 -6.49 8.33 9.59
CA ILE A 90 -7.25 8.23 8.34
C ILE A 90 -8.70 8.54 8.67
N GLU A 91 -9.31 9.38 7.84
CA GLU A 91 -10.76 9.55 7.84
C GLU A 91 -11.42 8.31 7.25
N LYS A 92 -12.17 7.59 8.08
CA LYS A 92 -12.85 6.37 7.66
C LYS A 92 -14.11 6.73 6.87
N ALA A 93 -14.18 6.24 5.65
CA ALA A 93 -15.31 6.43 4.76
C ALA A 93 -15.53 5.17 3.92
N GLU A 94 -16.70 5.06 3.31
CA GLU A 94 -17.02 3.98 2.38
C GLU A 94 -16.39 4.29 1.01
N PRO A 95 -15.43 3.47 0.52
CA PRO A 95 -14.66 3.82 -0.68
C PRO A 95 -15.49 3.99 -1.94
N LEU A 96 -16.53 3.17 -2.15
CA LEU A 96 -17.36 3.24 -3.36
C LEU A 96 -18.20 4.52 -3.39
N SER A 97 -18.73 4.96 -2.25
CA SER A 97 -19.44 6.22 -2.09
C SER A 97 -18.53 7.40 -2.43
N LEU A 98 -17.29 7.40 -1.93
CA LEU A 98 -16.32 8.44 -2.26
C LEU A 98 -15.97 8.46 -3.75
N GLU A 99 -15.81 7.29 -4.37
CA GLU A 99 -15.56 7.15 -5.81
C GLU A 99 -16.73 7.71 -6.65
N ILE A 100 -17.97 7.36 -6.30
CA ILE A 100 -19.17 7.87 -6.97
C ILE A 100 -19.31 9.39 -6.79
N ASP A 101 -19.07 9.91 -5.58
CA ASP A 101 -19.11 11.35 -5.31
C ASP A 101 -18.05 12.10 -6.14
N SER A 102 -16.82 11.55 -6.23
CA SER A 102 -15.75 12.07 -7.07
C SER A 102 -16.15 12.11 -8.55
N PHE A 103 -16.73 11.01 -9.06
CA PHE A 103 -17.24 10.93 -10.42
C PHE A 103 -18.33 11.97 -10.71
N LEU A 104 -19.34 12.08 -9.83
CA LEU A 104 -20.43 13.05 -10.00
C LEU A 104 -19.92 14.49 -9.93
N LYS A 105 -18.90 14.75 -9.13
CA LYS A 105 -18.24 16.07 -9.06
C LYS A 105 -17.58 16.40 -10.40
N ALA A 106 -16.76 15.50 -10.94
CA ALA A 106 -16.09 15.69 -12.24
C ALA A 106 -17.11 15.95 -13.37
N VAL A 107 -18.20 15.19 -13.43
CA VAL A 107 -19.28 15.40 -14.41
C VAL A 107 -19.93 16.78 -14.27
N LYS A 108 -20.14 17.27 -13.05
CA LYS A 108 -20.77 18.57 -12.79
C LYS A 108 -19.84 19.75 -13.02
N SER A 109 -18.57 19.65 -12.64
CA SER A 109 -17.58 20.71 -12.81
C SER A 109 -16.99 20.76 -14.21
N GLY A 110 -17.04 19.64 -14.96
CA GLY A 110 -16.33 19.48 -16.22
C GLY A 110 -14.82 19.38 -16.05
N GLU A 111 -14.35 19.17 -14.81
CA GLU A 111 -12.93 18.96 -14.51
C GLU A 111 -12.52 17.52 -14.87
N GLU A 112 -11.22 17.34 -15.10
CA GLU A 112 -10.64 16.03 -15.33
C GLU A 112 -10.77 15.17 -14.05
N PRO A 113 -11.30 13.94 -14.13
CA PRO A 113 -11.43 13.06 -12.98
C PRO A 113 -10.04 12.62 -12.47
N GLU A 114 -9.95 12.27 -11.19
CA GLU A 114 -8.70 11.76 -10.60
C GLU A 114 -8.20 10.46 -11.26
N VAL A 115 -9.12 9.67 -11.81
CA VAL A 115 -8.83 8.48 -12.62
C VAL A 115 -9.70 8.56 -13.88
N SER A 116 -9.07 8.75 -15.03
CA SER A 116 -9.71 8.84 -16.34
C SER A 116 -9.98 7.46 -16.96
N GLY A 117 -10.67 7.44 -18.11
CA GLY A 117 -10.84 6.21 -18.89
C GLY A 117 -9.53 5.71 -19.47
N GLU A 118 -8.66 6.63 -19.90
CA GLU A 118 -7.32 6.39 -20.42
C GLU A 118 -6.41 5.74 -19.36
N ASP A 119 -6.50 6.18 -18.10
CA ASP A 119 -5.76 5.57 -16.98
C ASP A 119 -6.14 4.11 -16.76
N GLY A 120 -7.37 3.71 -17.09
CA GLY A 120 -7.83 2.32 -16.96
C GLY A 120 -7.37 1.38 -18.08
N VAL A 121 -6.86 1.92 -19.20
CA VAL A 121 -6.34 1.14 -20.34
C VAL A 121 -4.85 0.84 -20.20
N ALA A 122 -4.12 1.69 -19.49
CA ALA A 122 -2.66 1.62 -19.28
C ALA A 122 -2.24 0.42 -18.39
#